data_AF-A0A3B8WRV4-F1
#
_entry.id   AF-A0A3B8WRV4-F1
#
_cell.length_a   1.000
_cell.length_b   1.000
_cell.length_c   1.000
_cell.angle_alpha   90.00
_cell.angle_beta   90.00
_cell.angle_gamma   90.00
#
_symmetry.space_group_name_H-M   'P 1'
#
loop_
_entity.id
_entity.type
_entity.pdbx_description
1 polymer ?
#
loop_
_entity_poly.entity_id
_entity_poly.type
_entity_poly.pdbx_seq_one_letter_code
_entity_poly.pdbx_strand_id
1 'polypeptide(L)' 'ELVTLKGENARDLALGAGDDYELCITIPPETFETLEHSVARELAVIGVITSEPGLQLSGPAPSGIQGYEHFGRPA' A
#
# COMPACT_ATOMS: atom_id res chain seq x y z
N GLU A 1 11.12 2.20 -6.57
CA GLU A 1 12.33 1.96 -5.77
C GLU A 1 12.48 0.50 -5.33
N LEU A 2 11.53 -0.06 -4.57
CA LEU A 2 11.64 -1.42 -4.03
C LEU A 2 11.88 -2.50 -5.10
N VAL A 3 11.22 -2.42 -6.26
CA VAL A 3 11.44 -3.38 -7.37
C VAL A 3 12.92 -3.41 -7.78
N THR A 4 13.56 -2.25 -7.86
CA THR A 4 14.97 -2.12 -8.22
C THR A 4 15.90 -2.72 -7.15
N LEU A 5 15.55 -2.55 -5.87
CA LEU A 5 16.41 -2.96 -4.74
C LEU A 5 16.19 -4.40 -4.27
N LYS A 6 14.97 -4.94 -4.44
CA LYS A 6 14.51 -6.16 -3.77
C LYS A 6 13.92 -7.20 -4.73
N GLY A 7 13.78 -6.86 -6.02
CA GLY A 7 13.32 -7.76 -7.05
C GLY A 7 11.96 -8.37 -6.72
N GLU A 8 11.89 -9.70 -6.69
CA GLU A 8 10.66 -10.46 -6.45
C GLU A 8 10.06 -10.20 -5.05
N ASN A 9 10.88 -9.87 -4.05
CA ASN A 9 10.43 -9.58 -2.68
C ASN A 9 9.91 -8.15 -2.49
N ALA A 10 9.98 -7.30 -3.52
CA ALA A 10 9.59 -5.89 -3.42
C ALA A 10 8.14 -5.72 -2.97
N ARG A 11 7.26 -6.61 -3.44
CA ARG A 11 5.83 -6.56 -3.12
C ARG A 11 5.55 -6.95 -1.67
N ASP A 12 6.25 -7.95 -1.16
CA ASP A 12 6.09 -8.44 0.21
C ASP A 12 6.52 -7.36 1.21
N LEU A 13 7.63 -6.68 0.91
CA LEU A 13 8.11 -5.56 1.71
C LEU A 13 7.14 -4.38 1.69
N ALA A 14 6.64 -3.99 0.51
CA ALA A 14 5.67 -2.90 0.37
C ALA A 14 4.35 -3.14 1.14
N LEU A 15 4.01 -4.40 1.42
CA LEU A 15 2.76 -4.77 2.08
C LEU A 15 2.91 -5.05 3.60
N GLY A 16 4.11 -5.34 4.09
CA GLY A 16 4.28 -5.81 5.47
C GLY A 16 5.47 -5.26 6.26
N ALA A 17 6.45 -4.62 5.62
CA ALA A 17 7.67 -4.20 6.32
C ALA A 17 7.45 -2.98 7.24
N GLY A 18 6.65 -2.00 6.79
CA GLY A 18 6.47 -0.73 7.50
C GLY A 18 7.69 0.17 7.46
N ASP A 19 7.77 1.13 8.40
CA ASP A 19 8.82 2.17 8.50
C ASP A 19 8.98 3.08 7.27
N ASP A 20 7.99 3.11 6.37
CA ASP A 20 8.01 3.96 5.18
C ASP A 20 7.72 5.44 5.48
N TYR A 21 7.06 5.74 6.61
CA TYR A 21 6.62 7.09 7.01
C TYR A 21 5.85 7.87 5.91
N GLU A 22 5.21 7.16 4.98
CA GLU A 22 4.38 7.73 3.92
C GLU A 22 2.91 7.86 4.33
N LEU A 23 2.16 8.66 3.56
CA LEU A 23 0.72 8.80 3.71
C LEU A 23 -0.02 7.77 2.85
N CYS A 24 -0.93 7.02 3.47
CA CYS A 24 -1.90 6.18 2.76
C CYS A 24 -3.30 6.77 2.96
N ILE A 25 -3.85 7.37 1.90
CA ILE A 25 -5.10 8.13 1.95
C ILE A 25 -6.07 7.68 0.86
N THR A 26 -7.33 8.05 1.01
CA THR A 26 -8.37 7.89 0.01
C THR A 26 -8.84 9.25 -0.50
N ILE A 27 -9.18 9.32 -1.78
CA ILE A 27 -9.65 10.53 -2.44
C ILE A 27 -10.63 10.14 -3.56
N PRO A 28 -11.76 10.86 -3.73
CA PRO A 28 -12.62 10.65 -4.88
C PRO A 28 -11.88 10.93 -6.20
N PRO A 29 -12.08 10.15 -7.27
CA PRO A 29 -11.40 10.36 -8.56
C PRO A 29 -11.55 11.78 -9.10
N GLU A 30 -12.75 12.35 -9.01
CA GLU A 30 -13.05 13.71 -9.43
C GLU A 30 -12.24 14.75 -8.67
N THR A 31 -11.92 14.51 -7.39
CA THR A 31 -11.08 15.41 -6.60
C THR A 31 -9.61 15.22 -6.96
N PHE A 32 -9.17 13.98 -7.21
CA PHE A 32 -7.79 13.70 -7.63
C PHE A 32 -7.43 14.42 -8.94
N GLU A 33 -8.34 14.44 -9.91
CA GLU A 33 -8.17 15.15 -11.18
C GLU A 33 -8.04 16.67 -11.02
N THR A 34 -8.51 17.24 -9.90
CA THR A 34 -8.42 18.68 -9.61
C THR A 34 -7.18 19.08 -8.81
N LEU A 35 -6.36 18.11 -8.40
CA LEU A 35 -5.16 18.41 -7.63
C LEU A 35 -4.14 19.20 -8.45
N GLU A 36 -3.45 20.12 -7.78
CA GLU A 36 -2.26 20.75 -8.33
C GLU A 36 -1.28 19.69 -8.81
N HIS A 37 -0.71 19.88 -10.01
CA HIS A 37 0.14 18.88 -10.65
C HIS A 37 1.36 18.49 -9.79
N SER A 38 1.89 19.42 -9.00
CA SER A 38 2.97 19.14 -8.05
C SER A 38 2.56 18.17 -6.95
N VAL A 39 1.30 18.20 -6.51
CA VAL A 39 0.78 17.27 -5.49
C VAL A 39 0.41 15.94 -6.13
N ALA A 40 -0.29 15.96 -7.27
CA ALA A 40 -0.73 14.75 -7.95
C ALA A 40 0.45 13.82 -8.31
N ARG A 41 1.62 14.38 -8.64
CA ARG A 41 2.81 13.61 -9.00
C ARG A 41 3.51 12.90 -7.82
N GLU A 42 3.25 13.33 -6.60
CA GLU A 42 3.78 12.70 -5.38
C GLU A 42 2.88 11.55 -4.89
N LEU A 43 1.72 11.35 -5.52
CA LEU A 43 0.75 10.34 -5.13
C LEU A 43 0.75 9.18 -6.14
N ALA A 44 0.64 7.96 -5.62
CA ALA A 44 0.42 6.76 -6.42
C ALA A 44 -0.97 6.17 -6.12
N VAL A 45 -1.79 6.00 -7.16
CA VAL A 45 -3.08 5.31 -7.03
C VAL A 45 -2.81 3.80 -6.99
N ILE A 46 -3.02 3.18 -5.84
CA ILE A 46 -2.70 1.76 -5.60
C ILE A 46 -3.94 0.86 -5.44
N GLY A 47 -5.15 1.42 -5.56
CA GLY A 47 -6.39 0.66 -5.39
C GLY A 47 -7.65 1.52 -5.43
N VAL A 48 -8.76 0.90 -5.03
CA VAL A 48 -10.09 1.54 -4.97
C VAL A 48 -10.83 1.06 -3.73
N ILE A 49 -11.61 1.96 -3.12
CA ILE A 49 -12.50 1.61 -2.02
C ILE A 49 -13.78 1.00 -2.57
N THR A 50 -14.22 -0.11 -1.99
CA THR A 50 -15.48 -0.78 -2.32
C THR A 50 -16.37 -0.86 -1.09
N SER A 51 -17.65 -1.22 -1.29
CA SER A 51 -18.58 -1.42 -0.17
C SER A 51 -18.29 -2.66 0.67
N GLU A 52 -17.55 -3.64 0.11
CA GLU A 52 -17.26 -4.89 0.79
C GLU A 52 -16.14 -4.70 1.84
N PRO A 53 -16.37 -5.11 3.10
CA PRO A 53 -15.35 -5.06 4.13
C PRO A 53 -14.17 -6.00 3.82
N GLY A 54 -12.96 -5.55 4.15
CA GLY A 54 -11.72 -6.32 4.00
C GLY A 54 -10.78 -5.73 2.95
N LEU A 55 -9.63 -6.40 2.75
CA LEU A 55 -8.63 -6.02 1.77
C LEU A 55 -8.46 -7.15 0.75
N GLN A 56 -8.60 -6.82 -0.53
CA GLN A 56 -8.35 -7.73 -1.63
C GLN A 56 -7.11 -7.26 -2.39
N LEU A 57 -6.20 -8.19 -2.68
CA LEU A 57 -5.01 -7.92 -3.47
C LEU A 57 -5.22 -8.46 -4.88
N SER A 58 -4.84 -7.67 -5.88
CA SER A 58 -4.82 -8.14 -7.27
C SER A 58 -3.57 -9.00 -7.52
N GLY A 59 -3.76 -10.22 -8.00
CA GLY A 59 -2.68 -11.20 -8.18
C GLY A 59 -2.43 -12.05 -6.92
N PRO A 60 -1.36 -12.87 -6.92
CA PRO A 60 -1.07 -13.76 -5.81
C PRO A 60 -0.85 -12.95 -4.52
N ALA A 61 -1.54 -13.35 -3.47
CA ALA A 61 -1.30 -12.82 -2.14
C ALA A 61 0.03 -13.39 -1.62
N PRO A 62 0.95 -12.54 -1.11
CA PRO A 62 2.10 -13.01 -0.38
C PRO A 62 1.69 -13.90 0.80
N SER A 63 2.46 -14.95 1.05
CA SER A 63 2.24 -15.79 2.23
C SER A 63 2.59 -15.00 3.49
N GLY A 64 1.61 -14.82 4.38
CA GLY A 64 1.88 -14.31 5.73
C GLY A 64 2.16 -12.81 5.80
N ILE A 65 1.47 -11.97 5.02
CA ILE A 65 1.48 -10.51 5.26
C ILE A 65 1.05 -10.27 6.70
N GLN A 66 1.99 -9.81 7.52
CA GLN A 66 1.78 -9.46 8.90
C GLN A 66 2.39 -8.09 9.12
N GLY A 67 1.60 -7.18 9.69
CA GLY A 67 2.12 -5.89 10.13
C GLY A 67 3.01 -6.05 11.36
N TYR A 68 3.86 -5.05 11.59
CA TYR A 68 4.71 -5.01 12.77
C TYR A 68 3.89 -5.14 14.08
N GLU A 69 4.39 -5.96 15.01
CA GLU A 69 3.75 -6.21 16.30
C GLU A 69 4.83 -6.26 17.39
N HIS A 70 4.79 -5.30 18.32
CA HIS A 70 5.87 -5.06 19.30
C HIS A 70 6.31 -6.29 20.11
N PHE A 71 5.38 -7.18 20.43
CA PHE A 71 5.64 -8.35 21.29
C PHE A 71 5.35 -9.68 20.59
N GLY A 72 5.02 -9.63 19.30
CA GLY A 72 4.52 -10.77 18.54
C GLY A 72 3.14 -11.25 19.00
N ARG A 73 2.48 -11.99 18.11
CA ARG A 73 1.18 -12.61 18.39
C ARG A 73 1.35 -13.77 19.36
N PRO A 74 0.49 -13.90 20.39
CA PRO A 74 0.45 -15.11 21.21
C PRO A 74 0.11 -16.33 20.34
N ALA A 75 0.76 -17.46 20.65
CA ALA A 75 0.60 -18.74 19.96
C ALA A 75 -0.78 -19.39 20.18
#